data_AF-A0A7G5ELW6-F1
#
_entry.id   AF-A0A7G5ELW6-F1
#
_cell.length_a   1.000
_cell.length_b   1.000
_cell.length_c   1.000
_cell.angle_alpha   90.00
_cell.angle_beta   90.00
_cell.angle_gamma   90.00
#
_symmetry.space_group_name_H-M   'P 1'
#
loop_
_entity.id
_entity.type
_entity.pdbx_description
1 polymer ?
#
loop_
_entity_poly.entity_id
_entity_poly.type
_entity_poly.pdbx_seq_one_letter_code
_entity_poly.pdbx_strand_id
1 'polypeptide(L)' 'MGMYRLNKEEVLAEMDVAEMTLRNLIENHGFPHPRKAGPQKLFWLVSEIVTWLESCPKAWGGDAADAGATTG' A
#
# COMPACT_ATOMS: atom_id res chain seq x y z
N MET A 1 14.08 3.12 13.20
CA MET A 1 13.92 2.77 11.77
C MET A 1 13.56 4.04 11.02
N GLY A 2 14.26 4.36 9.93
CA GLY A 2 14.02 5.59 9.17
C GLY A 2 12.60 5.64 8.63
N MET A 3 11.94 6.78 8.77
CA MET A 3 10.65 7.02 8.11
C MET A 3 10.89 7.15 6.61
N TYR A 4 10.71 6.05 5.87
CA TYR A 4 10.76 6.06 4.41
C TYR A 4 9.46 6.66 3.87
N ARG A 5 9.59 7.69 3.03
CA ARG A 5 8.49 8.35 2.32
C ARG A 5 8.64 8.07 0.83
N LEU A 6 7.57 7.64 0.18
CA LEU A 6 7.52 7.39 -1.24
C LEU A 6 6.67 8.47 -1.92
N ASN A 7 7.11 8.94 -3.07
CA ASN A 7 6.28 9.76 -3.94
C ASN A 7 5.37 8.85 -4.77
N LYS A 8 4.41 9.42 -5.48
CA LYS A 8 3.50 8.66 -6.34
C LYS A 8 4.25 7.67 -7.25
N GLU A 9 5.26 8.14 -7.97
CA GLU A 9 6.05 7.31 -8.89
C GLU A 9 6.75 6.14 -8.19
N GLU A 10 7.32 6.39 -7.02
CA GLU A 10 7.98 5.36 -6.21
C GLU A 10 6.97 4.33 -5.69
N VAL A 11 5.78 4.75 -5.27
CA VAL A 11 4.71 3.82 -4.86
C VAL A 11 4.28 2.94 -6.03
N LEU A 12 4.15 3.52 -7.23
CA LEU A 12 3.80 2.77 -8.43
C LEU A 12 4.88 1.75 -8.80
N ALA A 13 6.15 2.15 -8.72
CA ALA A 13 7.28 1.28 -9.01
C ALA A 13 7.44 0.17 -7.96
N GLU A 14 7.32 0.48 -6.67
CA GLU A 14 7.47 -0.48 -5.57
C GLU A 14 6.34 -1.52 -5.57
N MET A 15 5.12 -1.10 -5.92
CA MET A 15 3.97 -2.00 -6.01
C MET A 15 3.84 -2.68 -7.38
N ASP A 16 4.63 -2.26 -8.37
CA ASP A 16 4.51 -2.63 -9.78
C ASP A 16 3.08 -2.44 -10.33
N VAL A 17 2.49 -1.27 -10.04
CA VAL A 17 1.11 -0.94 -10.44
C VAL A 17 1.04 0.31 -11.30
N ALA A 18 0.05 0.32 -12.20
CA ALA A 18 -0.30 1.51 -12.95
C ALA A 18 -1.01 2.56 -12.07
N GLU A 19 -0.92 3.84 -12.46
CA GLU A 19 -1.64 4.95 -11.82
C GLU A 19 -3.14 4.71 -11.71
N MET A 20 -3.71 4.09 -12.74
CA MET A 20 -5.12 3.72 -12.80
C MET A 20 -5.48 2.74 -11.68
N THR A 21 -4.63 1.73 -11.46
CA THR A 21 -4.77 0.74 -10.41
C THR A 21 -4.61 1.38 -9.03
N LEU A 22 -3.60 2.24 -8.85
CA LEU A 22 -3.42 2.98 -7.59
C LEU A 22 -4.64 3.84 -7.26
N ARG A 23 -5.20 4.56 -8.24
CA ARG A 23 -6.42 5.34 -8.06
C ARG A 23 -7.60 4.46 -7.67
N ASN A 24 -7.76 3.31 -8.33
CA ASN A 24 -8.80 2.35 -8.02
C ASN A 24 -8.63 1.72 -6.63
N LEU A 25 -7.40 1.50 -6.17
CA LEU A 25 -7.07 1.03 -4.83
C LEU A 25 -7.40 2.06 -3.75
N ILE A 26 -7.13 3.33 -4.01
CA ILE A 26 -7.53 4.43 -3.12
C ILE A 26 -9.05 4.52 -3.03
N GLU A 27 -9.76 4.44 -4.16
CA GLU A 27 -11.21 4.57 -4.20
C GLU A 27 -11.98 3.34 -3.67
N ASN A 28 -11.50 2.11 -3.93
CA ASN A 28 -12.24 0.87 -3.64
C ASN A 28 -11.67 0.04 -2.48
N HIS A 29 -10.35 0.05 -2.28
CA HIS A 29 -9.65 -0.79 -1.29
C HIS A 29 -9.14 -0.02 -0.07
N GLY A 30 -9.40 1.29 -0.03
CA GLY A 30 -8.98 2.14 1.09
C GLY A 30 -7.46 2.24 1.22
N PHE A 31 -6.73 2.20 0.10
CA PHE A 31 -5.30 2.43 0.10
C PHE A 31 -4.97 3.77 0.79
N PRO A 32 -3.89 3.85 1.59
CA PRO A 32 -3.57 5.06 2.35
C PRO A 32 -3.56 6.29 1.45
N HIS A 33 -4.27 7.32 1.88
CA HIS A 33 -4.34 8.57 1.14
C HIS A 33 -2.99 9.29 1.20
N PRO A 34 -2.56 9.93 0.11
CA PRO A 34 -1.32 10.69 0.13
C PRO A 34 -1.39 11.81 1.16
N ARG A 35 -0.34 11.91 1.98
CA ARG A 35 -0.15 13.04 2.86
C ARG A 35 0.40 14.22 2.06
N LYS A 36 -0.10 15.42 2.37
CA LYS A 36 0.39 16.67 1.77
C LYS A 36 1.64 17.13 2.52
N ALA A 37 2.79 17.18 1.84
CA ALA A 37 4.05 17.73 2.37
C ALA A 37 4.17 19.24 2.10
N GLY A 38 3.20 19.81 1.37
CA GLY A 38 3.22 21.20 0.95
C GLY A 38 2.16 21.47 -0.12
N PRO A 39 2.25 22.61 -0.83
CA PRO A 39 1.19 23.10 -1.71
C PRO A 39 0.92 22.21 -2.94
N GLN A 40 1.90 21.39 -3.38
CA GLN A 40 1.75 20.49 -4.53
C GLN A 40 2.43 19.12 -4.36
N LYS A 41 3.01 18.82 -3.18
CA LYS A 41 3.72 17.55 -2.97
C LYS A 41 2.90 16.58 -2.12
N LEU A 42 2.55 15.47 -2.75
CA LEU A 42 1.89 14.33 -2.15
C LEU A 42 2.93 13.24 -1.89
N PHE A 43 2.94 12.70 -0.67
CA PHE A 43 3.84 11.63 -0.27
C PHE A 43 3.07 10.56 0.49
N TRP A 44 3.49 9.32 0.34
CA TRP A 44 3.03 8.19 1.11
C TRP A 44 4.10 7.77 2.11
N LEU A 45 3.67 7.35 3.28
CA LEU A 45 4.57 6.75 4.26
C LEU A 45 4.64 5.25 3.99
N VAL A 46 5.86 4.72 3.86
CA VAL A 46 6.06 3.27 3.72
C VAL A 46 5.43 2.53 4.88
N SER A 47 5.51 3.07 6.09
CA SER A 47 4.86 2.47 7.26
C SER A 47 3.33 2.37 7.09
N GLU A 48 2.67 3.35 6.47
CA GLU A 48 1.22 3.28 6.21
C GLU A 48 0.89 2.28 5.09
N ILE A 49 1.74 2.20 4.06
CA ILE A 49 1.59 1.20 2.99
C ILE A 49 1.76 -0.21 3.55
N VAL A 50 2.80 -0.45 4.36
CA VAL A 50 3.06 -1.74 5.00
C VAL A 50 1.94 -2.07 5.99
N THR A 51 1.52 -1.12 6.83
CA THR A 51 0.38 -1.34 7.75
C THR A 51 -0.90 -1.65 6.98
N TRP A 52 -1.13 -0.99 5.83
CA TRP A 52 -2.25 -1.30 4.97
C TRP A 52 -2.12 -2.68 4.32
N LEU A 53 -0.94 -3.07 3.83
CA LEU A 53 -0.69 -4.41 3.30
C LEU A 53 -0.88 -5.50 4.36
N GLU A 54 -0.45 -5.24 5.60
CA GLU A 54 -0.64 -6.15 6.74
C GLU A 54 -2.10 -6.20 7.20
N SER A 55 -2.81 -5.07 7.16
CA SER A 55 -4.20 -4.95 7.60
C SER A 55 -5.21 -5.30 6.51
N CYS A 56 -4.82 -5.34 5.23
CA CYS A 56 -5.66 -5.73 4.11
C CYS A 56 -5.45 -7.23 3.87
N PRO A 57 -6.26 -8.11 4.48
CA PRO A 57 -6.07 -9.52 4.33
C PRO A 57 -6.57 -9.89 2.92
N LYS A 58 -5.66 -10.41 2.08
CA LYS A 58 -6.04 -11.29 0.97
C LYS A 58 -6.83 -10.65 -0.18
N ALA A 59 -6.51 -9.41 -0.57
CA ALA A 59 -7.04 -8.82 -1.83
C ALA A 59 -5.96 -8.50 -2.87
N TRP A 60 -4.70 -8.33 -2.46
CA TRP A 60 -3.60 -7.96 -3.36
C TRP A 60 -2.76 -9.16 -3.84
N GLY A 61 -2.57 -10.16 -2.98
CA GLY A 61 -1.89 -11.41 -3.32
C GLY A 61 -2.88 -12.55 -3.35
N GLY A 62 -3.24 -13.01 -4.55
CA GLY A 62 -3.93 -14.29 -4.71
C GLY A 62 -3.19 -15.38 -3.95
N ASP A 63 -3.94 -16.18 -3.18
CA ASP A 63 -3.65 -17.59 -2.97
C ASP A 63 -2.19 -17.96 -2.56
N ALA A 64 -1.60 -17.28 -1.58
CA ALA A 64 -0.29 -17.69 -1.05
C ALA A 64 -0.16 -17.49 0.47
N ALA A 65 -1.15 -17.93 1.25
CA ALA A 65 -1.02 -18.16 2.69
C ALA A 65 -2.15 -19.08 3.19
N ASP A 66 -2.21 -20.30 2.66
CA ASP A 66 -2.64 -21.45 3.45
C ASP A 66 -1.36 -22.06 4.06
N ALA A 67 -0.80 -21.37 5.06
CA ALA A 67 0.36 -21.85 5.78
C ALA A 67 0.22 -21.48 7.25
N GLY A 68 -0.34 -22.43 8.02
CA GLY A 68 -0.04 -22.55 9.44
C GLY A 68 -1.00 -21.87 10.41
N ALA A 69 -2.26 -22.33 10.46
CA ALA A 69 -3.05 -22.22 11.68
C ALA A 69 -4.05 -23.36 11.81
N THR A 70 -3.57 -24.56 12.11
CA THR A 70 -4.32 -25.45 13.00
C THR A 70 -3.33 -26.25 13.85
N THR A 71 -3.15 -25.78 15.09
CA THR A 71 -2.81 -26.64 16.20
C THR A 71 -4.16 -27.12 16.74
N GLY A 72 -4.33 -28.44 16.84
CA GLY A 72 -5.56 -29.09 17.26
C GLY A 72 -5.37 -30.59 17.30
#